data_AF-A0A7W7GDB5-F1
#
_entry.id   AF-A0A7W7GDB5-F1
#
_cell.length_a   1.000
_cell.length_b   1.000
_cell.length_c   1.000
_cell.angle_alpha   90.00
_cell.angle_beta   90.00
_cell.angle_gamma   90.00
#
_symmetry.space_group_name_H-M   'P 1'
#
loop_
_entity.id
_entity.type
_entity.pdbx_description
1 polymer ?
#
loop_
_entity_poly.entity_id
_entity_poly.type
_entity_poly.pdbx_seq_one_letter_code
_entity_poly.pdbx_strand_id
1 'polypeptide(L)'
;MISLNQGLWVPGTDKYEYGYNSIPNIPVTGAPDDTNFRRWSMLHDGTTYRLYAFKGSSRDTLYQFTWNGSSYAYGHDSIPVLTLTNAPADADPSSISLLHSGEAYHAYLRRLGDPTTLYQFVYVPGTTTYQWSYGDYVPTLQVTGFPADTDWSRWSMLHDGSAYRIYAFHYGSNDQLAQGSWNADASQYQYAHNSIPELKLTGFPADSDVGRAAMLHDGSDYRFYFQKP
;
A
#
# COMPACT_ATOMS: atom_id res chain seq x y z
N MET A 1 20.21 4.61 -6.81
CA MET A 1 20.15 3.63 -5.69
C MET A 1 18.78 3.81 -5.13
N ILE A 2 17.98 2.74 -5.09
CA ILE A 2 16.59 2.87 -4.69
C ILE A 2 16.49 3.28 -3.22
N SER A 3 15.69 4.29 -2.95
CA SER A 3 15.29 4.69 -1.60
C SER A 3 13.84 5.15 -1.58
N LEU A 4 13.31 5.42 -0.40
CA LEU A 4 11.94 5.90 -0.19
C LEU A 4 11.98 7.28 0.45
N ASN A 5 11.38 8.28 -0.21
CA ASN A 5 11.11 9.58 0.36
C ASN A 5 9.87 9.48 1.25
N GLN A 6 10.01 9.80 2.54
CA GLN A 6 8.95 9.68 3.54
C GLN A 6 8.38 11.04 3.93
N GLY A 7 7.06 11.10 4.10
CA GLY A 7 6.38 12.17 4.82
C GLY A 7 5.32 11.64 5.77
N LEU A 8 4.91 12.44 6.74
CA LEU A 8 3.90 12.08 7.74
C LEU A 8 2.71 13.02 7.67
N TRP A 9 1.55 12.51 8.06
CA TRP A 9 0.38 13.34 8.25
C TRP A 9 0.62 14.34 9.37
N VAL A 10 0.26 15.60 9.15
CA VAL A 10 0.34 16.67 10.15
C VAL A 10 -0.98 16.71 10.93
N PRO A 11 -0.98 16.41 12.25
CA PRO A 11 -2.21 16.29 13.02
C PRO A 11 -3.12 17.52 12.95
N GLY A 12 -4.42 17.27 12.76
CA GLY A 12 -5.43 18.33 12.67
C GLY A 12 -5.47 19.05 11.32
N THR A 13 -4.80 18.52 10.29
CA THR A 13 -4.75 19.11 8.95
C THR A 13 -5.15 18.11 7.86
N ASP A 14 -5.22 18.60 6.62
CA ASP A 14 -5.40 17.81 5.40
C ASP A 14 -4.06 17.40 4.76
N LYS A 15 -2.91 17.45 5.45
CA LYS A 15 -1.59 17.36 4.80
C LYS A 15 -0.72 16.21 5.25
N TYR A 16 -0.01 15.61 4.30
CA TYR A 16 1.23 14.88 4.53
C TYR A 16 2.42 15.75 4.13
N GLU A 17 3.39 15.89 5.05
CA GLU A 17 4.56 16.72 4.84
C GLU A 17 5.83 15.87 4.82
N TYR A 18 6.64 16.04 3.76
CA TYR A 18 7.92 15.36 3.60
C TYR A 18 8.87 15.68 4.76
N GLY A 19 9.47 14.65 5.34
CA GLY A 19 10.44 14.77 6.44
C GLY A 19 9.85 15.27 7.78
N TYR A 20 8.56 15.59 7.86
CA TYR A 20 7.92 15.96 9.13
C TYR A 20 7.98 14.77 10.09
N ASN A 21 8.65 14.94 11.24
CA ASN A 21 8.85 13.94 12.29
C ASN A 21 9.20 12.53 11.77
N SER A 22 10.00 12.44 10.72
CA SER A 22 10.29 11.18 10.02
C SER A 22 11.70 11.12 9.45
N ILE A 23 12.10 9.93 9.02
CA ILE A 23 13.38 9.74 8.31
C ILE A 23 13.13 10.15 6.85
N PRO A 24 13.66 11.28 6.37
CA PRO A 24 13.20 11.85 5.11
C PRO A 24 13.47 10.94 3.90
N ASN A 25 14.61 10.23 3.89
CA ASN A 25 14.97 9.30 2.84
C ASN A 25 15.50 7.99 3.42
N ILE A 26 14.94 6.86 2.98
CA ILE A 26 15.23 5.54 3.53
C ILE A 26 15.78 4.62 2.42
N PRO A 27 17.04 4.16 2.48
CA PRO A 27 17.60 3.25 1.49
C PRO A 27 16.88 1.91 1.43
N VAL A 28 16.86 1.29 0.23
CA VAL A 28 16.49 -0.11 0.02
C VAL A 28 17.75 -0.87 -0.41
N THR A 29 18.05 -1.98 0.26
CA THR A 29 19.32 -2.70 0.10
C THR A 29 19.12 -4.20 -0.13
N GLY A 30 20.10 -4.82 -0.81
CA GLY A 30 20.11 -6.25 -1.07
C GLY A 30 19.01 -6.76 -2.02
N ALA A 31 18.31 -5.86 -2.70
CA ALA A 31 17.24 -6.22 -3.64
C ALA A 31 17.80 -7.11 -4.77
N PRO A 32 17.13 -8.23 -5.10
CA PRO A 32 17.44 -8.99 -6.32
C PRO A 32 17.37 -8.11 -7.57
N ASP A 33 18.19 -8.40 -8.58
CA ASP A 33 18.30 -7.59 -9.82
C ASP A 33 16.98 -7.46 -10.57
N ASP A 34 16.09 -8.44 -10.45
CA ASP A 34 14.77 -8.43 -11.08
C ASP A 34 13.69 -7.80 -10.19
N THR A 35 14.02 -7.14 -9.08
CA THR A 35 13.02 -6.47 -8.23
C THR A 35 12.33 -5.34 -8.99
N ASN A 36 11.00 -5.42 -9.10
CA ASN A 36 10.20 -4.43 -9.79
C ASN A 36 9.63 -3.39 -8.82
N PHE A 37 10.43 -2.37 -8.53
CA PHE A 37 10.02 -1.25 -7.69
C PHE A 37 8.94 -0.34 -8.33
N ARG A 38 8.47 -0.60 -9.56
CA ARG A 38 7.26 0.08 -10.06
C ARG A 38 5.96 -0.51 -9.51
N ARG A 39 6.05 -1.64 -8.80
CA ARG A 39 4.92 -2.42 -8.28
C ARG A 39 5.23 -2.85 -6.86
N TRP A 40 5.04 -1.92 -5.92
CA TRP A 40 5.45 -2.06 -4.53
C TRP A 40 4.39 -1.54 -3.58
N SER A 41 4.51 -1.92 -2.31
CA SER A 41 3.68 -1.43 -1.22
C SER A 41 4.39 -1.68 0.11
N MET A 42 3.82 -1.15 1.19
CA MET A 42 4.38 -1.25 2.53
C MET A 42 3.34 -1.75 3.52
N LEU A 43 3.80 -2.38 4.59
CA LEU A 43 2.96 -2.88 5.68
C LEU A 43 3.72 -2.74 7.00
N HIS A 44 2.97 -2.42 8.06
CA HIS A 44 3.44 -2.48 9.43
C HIS A 44 2.45 -3.32 10.21
N ASP A 45 2.94 -4.30 10.96
CA ASP A 45 2.11 -5.25 11.74
C ASP A 45 2.00 -4.89 13.22
N GLY A 46 2.49 -3.71 13.62
CA GLY A 46 2.61 -3.30 15.02
C GLY A 46 4.01 -3.50 15.60
N THR A 47 4.88 -4.26 14.92
CA THR A 47 6.26 -4.50 15.37
C THR A 47 7.28 -4.19 14.29
N THR A 48 6.99 -4.52 13.03
CA THR A 48 7.97 -4.58 11.95
C THR A 48 7.46 -3.86 10.71
N TYR A 49 8.27 -2.94 10.21
CA TYR A 49 8.04 -2.26 8.94
C TYR A 49 8.54 -3.12 7.80
N ARG A 50 7.69 -3.32 6.80
CA ARG A 50 7.97 -4.14 5.64
C ARG A 50 7.68 -3.40 4.35
N LEU A 51 8.54 -3.65 3.37
CA LEU A 51 8.38 -3.24 1.98
C LEU A 51 8.22 -4.51 1.14
N TYR A 52 7.34 -4.46 0.15
CA TYR A 52 7.08 -5.54 -0.78
C TYR A 52 7.22 -4.99 -2.19
N ALA A 53 7.82 -5.77 -3.08
CA ALA A 53 7.90 -5.43 -4.49
C ALA A 53 7.73 -6.70 -5.33
N PHE A 54 7.09 -6.60 -6.50
CA PHE A 54 6.98 -7.76 -7.38
C PHE A 54 8.34 -8.21 -7.92
N LYS A 55 8.48 -9.52 -8.14
CA LYS A 55 9.58 -10.08 -8.93
C LYS A 55 9.36 -9.85 -10.42
N GLY A 56 10.22 -9.11 -11.08
CA GLY A 56 10.31 -8.94 -12.54
C GLY A 56 8.98 -8.60 -13.18
N SER A 57 8.56 -9.43 -14.15
CA SER A 57 7.24 -9.42 -14.79
C SER A 57 6.25 -10.41 -14.17
N SER A 58 6.60 -11.06 -13.06
CA SER A 58 5.71 -12.00 -12.38
C SER A 58 4.39 -11.33 -11.99
N ARG A 59 3.32 -12.13 -12.04
CA ARG A 59 1.96 -11.71 -11.69
C ARG A 59 1.61 -12.05 -10.24
N ASP A 60 2.41 -12.89 -9.58
CA ASP A 60 2.08 -13.46 -8.27
C ASP A 60 3.22 -13.42 -7.26
N THR A 61 4.47 -13.21 -7.70
CA THR A 61 5.62 -13.37 -6.82
C THR A 61 6.06 -12.01 -6.26
N LEU A 62 6.19 -11.94 -4.94
CA LEU A 62 6.62 -10.75 -4.21
C LEU A 62 7.95 -11.03 -3.49
N TYR A 63 8.85 -10.05 -3.52
CA TYR A 63 9.99 -9.97 -2.62
C TYR A 63 9.62 -9.15 -1.38
N GLN A 64 10.03 -9.65 -0.22
CA GLN A 64 9.85 -8.96 1.06
C GLN A 64 11.17 -8.37 1.55
N PHE A 65 11.06 -7.17 2.09
CA PHE A 65 12.14 -6.41 2.70
C PHE A 65 11.66 -5.98 4.08
N THR A 66 12.54 -6.02 5.07
CA THR A 66 12.24 -5.58 6.44
C THR A 66 13.17 -4.45 6.84
N TRP A 67 12.64 -3.51 7.61
CA TRP A 67 13.43 -2.45 8.24
C TRP A 67 14.43 -3.03 9.24
N ASN A 68 15.72 -2.76 9.03
CA ASN A 68 16.80 -3.23 9.90
C ASN A 68 17.36 -2.14 10.84
N GLY A 69 16.66 -1.02 10.99
CA GLY A 69 17.15 0.16 11.72
C GLY A 69 17.87 1.21 10.86
N SER A 70 18.22 0.89 9.61
CA SER A 70 18.89 1.83 8.69
C SER A 70 18.42 1.77 7.23
N SER A 71 17.91 0.62 6.77
CA SER A 71 17.37 0.42 5.42
C SER A 71 16.26 -0.63 5.43
N TYR A 72 15.46 -0.66 4.36
CA TYR A 72 14.66 -1.83 4.02
C TYR A 72 15.56 -2.86 3.34
N ALA A 73 15.89 -3.94 4.05
CA ALA A 73 16.82 -4.96 3.58
C ALA A 73 16.08 -6.22 3.12
N TYR A 74 16.41 -6.71 1.93
CA TYR A 74 15.82 -7.92 1.37
C TYR A 74 16.07 -9.14 2.28
N GLY A 75 15.00 -9.87 2.60
CA GLY A 75 15.09 -11.12 3.36
C GLY A 75 15.60 -11.00 4.81
N HIS A 76 15.82 -9.78 5.32
CA HIS A 76 16.18 -9.57 6.72
C HIS A 76 14.98 -9.91 7.61
N ASP A 77 15.11 -10.88 8.51
CA ASP A 77 14.07 -11.32 9.46
C ASP A 77 12.65 -11.39 8.84
N SER A 78 12.60 -11.88 7.59
CA SER A 78 11.41 -11.92 6.73
C SER A 78 11.32 -13.22 5.95
N ILE A 79 10.17 -13.46 5.32
CA ILE A 79 10.01 -14.47 4.27
C ILE A 79 10.44 -13.81 2.96
N PRO A 80 11.63 -14.12 2.40
CA PRO A 80 12.19 -13.32 1.32
C PRO A 80 11.33 -13.33 0.05
N VAL A 81 10.64 -14.44 -0.22
CA VAL A 81 9.78 -14.62 -1.39
C VAL A 81 8.40 -15.11 -0.95
N LEU A 82 7.37 -14.37 -1.35
CA LEU A 82 5.97 -14.69 -1.14
C LEU A 82 5.25 -14.88 -2.48
N THR A 83 4.18 -15.66 -2.50
CA THR A 83 3.38 -15.89 -3.72
C THR A 83 1.90 -15.60 -3.47
N LEU A 84 1.25 -14.92 -4.40
CA LEU A 84 -0.20 -14.75 -4.47
C LEU A 84 -0.80 -15.99 -5.16
N THR A 85 -1.63 -16.75 -4.46
CA THR A 85 -2.21 -18.00 -4.98
C THR A 85 -3.71 -17.88 -5.19
N ASN A 86 -4.23 -18.69 -6.11
CA ASN A 86 -5.64 -18.74 -6.50
C ASN A 86 -6.21 -17.38 -6.95
N ALA A 87 -5.36 -16.49 -7.46
CA ALA A 87 -5.79 -15.20 -7.98
C ALA A 87 -6.83 -15.39 -9.11
N PRO A 88 -7.93 -14.60 -9.12
CA PRO A 88 -8.80 -14.51 -10.28
C PRO A 88 -8.02 -14.18 -11.56
N ALA A 89 -8.46 -14.71 -12.70
CA ALA A 89 -7.74 -14.55 -13.98
C ALA A 89 -7.62 -13.08 -14.43
N ASP A 90 -8.58 -12.25 -14.02
CA ASP A 90 -8.67 -10.82 -14.27
C ASP A 90 -8.12 -9.97 -13.12
N ALA A 91 -7.35 -10.53 -12.18
CA ALA A 91 -6.59 -9.73 -11.24
C ALA A 91 -5.53 -8.89 -11.97
N ASP A 92 -5.41 -7.61 -11.61
CA ASP A 92 -4.45 -6.67 -12.17
C ASP A 92 -3.18 -6.59 -11.27
N PRO A 93 -2.06 -7.21 -11.69
CA PRO A 93 -0.82 -7.19 -10.92
C PRO A 93 0.02 -5.94 -11.18
N SER A 94 -0.52 -4.89 -11.84
CA SER A 94 0.21 -3.64 -12.12
C SER A 94 0.47 -2.78 -10.88
N SER A 95 -0.24 -3.06 -9.78
CA SER A 95 -0.20 -2.35 -8.51
C SER A 95 -0.70 -3.28 -7.40
N ILE A 96 -0.23 -3.09 -6.17
CA ILE A 96 -0.64 -3.86 -5.01
C ILE A 96 -0.73 -2.94 -3.80
N SER A 97 -1.61 -3.28 -2.85
CA SER A 97 -1.57 -2.71 -1.51
C SER A 97 -1.49 -3.80 -0.47
N LEU A 98 -0.72 -3.61 0.60
CA LEU A 98 -0.69 -4.51 1.75
C LEU A 98 -1.05 -3.77 3.04
N LEU A 99 -1.70 -4.47 3.97
CA LEU A 99 -1.94 -3.96 5.34
C LEU A 99 -2.06 -5.13 6.32
N HIS A 100 -1.96 -4.81 7.61
CA HIS A 100 -2.17 -5.75 8.70
C HIS A 100 -3.35 -5.31 9.57
N SER A 101 -4.18 -6.26 9.98
CA SER A 101 -5.34 -6.01 10.85
C SER A 101 -5.65 -7.23 11.71
N GLY A 102 -5.69 -7.02 13.03
CA GLY A 102 -5.80 -8.12 13.98
C GLY A 102 -4.57 -9.02 13.89
N GLU A 103 -4.79 -10.29 13.54
CA GLU A 103 -3.74 -11.30 13.31
C GLU A 103 -3.46 -11.54 11.81
N ALA A 104 -4.15 -10.81 10.93
CA ALA A 104 -4.15 -11.10 9.49
C ALA A 104 -3.35 -10.09 8.69
N TYR A 105 -2.62 -10.63 7.71
CA TYR A 105 -1.92 -9.87 6.69
C TYR A 105 -2.71 -9.96 5.40
N HIS A 106 -3.00 -8.81 4.82
CA HIS A 106 -3.82 -8.68 3.64
C HIS A 106 -2.99 -8.12 2.49
N ALA A 107 -3.20 -8.67 1.30
CA ALA A 107 -2.75 -8.10 0.04
C ALA A 107 -3.96 -7.85 -0.86
N TYR A 108 -3.92 -6.77 -1.61
CA TYR A 108 -5.03 -6.35 -2.47
C TYR A 108 -4.53 -6.09 -3.88
N LEU A 109 -5.22 -6.67 -4.85
CA LEU A 109 -5.07 -6.32 -6.27
C LEU A 109 -6.39 -5.74 -6.76
N ARG A 110 -6.33 -4.83 -7.73
CA ARG A 110 -7.52 -4.38 -8.45
C ARG A 110 -7.95 -5.44 -9.46
N ARG A 111 -9.18 -5.32 -9.95
CA ARG A 111 -9.65 -6.05 -11.13
C ARG A 111 -9.28 -5.31 -12.42
N LEU A 112 -8.83 -6.04 -13.43
CA LEU A 112 -8.51 -5.49 -14.74
C LEU A 112 -9.79 -4.98 -15.43
N GLY A 113 -9.77 -3.72 -15.87
CA GLY A 113 -10.91 -3.07 -16.52
C GLY A 113 -11.98 -2.53 -15.56
N ASP A 114 -11.91 -2.86 -14.27
CA ASP A 114 -12.78 -2.35 -13.22
C ASP A 114 -11.94 -2.05 -11.96
N PRO A 115 -11.30 -0.88 -11.89
CA PRO A 115 -10.40 -0.56 -10.82
C PRO A 115 -11.08 -0.34 -9.46
N THR A 116 -12.41 -0.26 -9.43
CA THR A 116 -13.23 -0.12 -8.21
C THR A 116 -13.58 -1.46 -7.56
N THR A 117 -13.21 -2.58 -8.18
CA THR A 117 -13.27 -3.91 -7.57
C THR A 117 -11.88 -4.33 -7.09
N LEU A 118 -11.76 -4.71 -5.82
CA LEU A 118 -10.53 -5.21 -5.21
C LEU A 118 -10.64 -6.70 -4.87
N TYR A 119 -9.63 -7.48 -5.23
CA TYR A 119 -9.43 -8.84 -4.76
C TYR A 119 -8.56 -8.84 -3.52
N GLN A 120 -9.08 -9.41 -2.44
CA GLN A 120 -8.37 -9.56 -1.18
C GLN A 120 -7.72 -10.95 -1.11
N PHE A 121 -6.43 -10.96 -0.83
CA PHE A 121 -5.64 -12.14 -0.52
C PHE A 121 -5.23 -12.08 0.94
N VAL A 122 -5.21 -13.22 1.61
CA VAL A 122 -4.86 -13.32 3.03
C VAL A 122 -3.68 -14.26 3.18
N TYR A 123 -2.69 -13.84 3.97
CA TYR A 123 -1.54 -14.69 4.27
C TYR A 123 -1.99 -15.97 4.98
N VAL A 124 -1.51 -17.12 4.50
CA VAL A 124 -1.77 -18.43 5.10
C VAL A 124 -0.68 -18.73 6.14
N PRO A 125 -1.01 -18.81 7.45
CA PRO A 125 -0.01 -19.00 8.50
C PRO A 125 0.86 -20.24 8.29
N GLY A 126 2.17 -20.10 8.54
CA GLY A 126 3.15 -21.18 8.38
C GLY A 126 3.53 -21.49 6.92
N THR A 127 3.14 -20.64 5.97
CA THR A 127 3.44 -20.80 4.54
C THR A 127 4.20 -19.59 3.98
N THR A 128 4.41 -19.56 2.67
CA THR A 128 4.93 -18.40 1.94
C THR A 128 3.88 -17.78 1.02
N THR A 129 2.60 -17.96 1.33
CA THR A 129 1.51 -17.65 0.41
C THR A 129 0.50 -16.66 0.97
N TYR A 130 0.06 -15.74 0.12
CA TYR A 130 -1.19 -15.01 0.28
C TYR A 130 -2.19 -15.64 -0.66
N GLN A 131 -3.31 -16.15 -0.12
CA GLN A 131 -4.29 -16.88 -0.90
C GLN A 131 -5.56 -16.05 -1.05
N TRP A 132 -6.08 -15.96 -2.28
CA TRP A 132 -7.40 -15.40 -2.53
C TRP A 132 -8.49 -16.35 -2.02
N SER A 133 -9.56 -15.80 -1.46
CA SER A 133 -10.67 -16.58 -0.89
C SER A 133 -10.19 -17.58 0.18
N TYR A 134 -9.36 -17.12 1.10
CA TYR A 134 -8.86 -17.88 2.24
C TYR A 134 -9.50 -17.40 3.55
N GLY A 135 -9.90 -18.34 4.40
CA GLY A 135 -10.57 -18.07 5.68
C GLY A 135 -11.96 -17.43 5.50
N ASP A 136 -12.43 -16.76 6.57
CA ASP A 136 -13.74 -16.09 6.61
C ASP A 136 -13.69 -14.62 6.14
N TYR A 137 -12.69 -14.29 5.32
CA TYR A 137 -12.48 -12.93 4.82
C TYR A 137 -13.21 -12.70 3.50
N VAL A 138 -13.72 -11.49 3.29
CA VAL A 138 -14.46 -11.12 2.08
C VAL A 138 -13.50 -11.06 0.89
N PRO A 139 -13.59 -11.98 -0.09
CA PRO A 139 -12.57 -12.13 -1.13
C PRO A 139 -12.60 -11.04 -2.20
N THR A 140 -13.75 -10.36 -2.35
CA THR A 140 -13.96 -9.32 -3.35
C THR A 140 -14.66 -8.13 -2.70
N LEU A 141 -14.05 -6.96 -2.82
CA LEU A 141 -14.49 -5.73 -2.15
C LEU A 141 -14.82 -4.68 -3.20
N GLN A 142 -15.83 -3.86 -2.92
CA GLN A 142 -16.25 -2.77 -3.78
C GLN A 142 -15.78 -1.42 -3.24
N VAL A 143 -15.46 -0.50 -4.14
CA VAL A 143 -15.09 0.88 -3.85
C VAL A 143 -16.07 1.81 -4.55
N THR A 144 -16.63 2.77 -3.83
CA THR A 144 -17.75 3.59 -4.33
C THR A 144 -17.64 5.05 -3.91
N GLY A 145 -18.28 5.93 -4.67
CA GLY A 145 -18.44 7.35 -4.34
C GLY A 145 -17.19 8.22 -4.54
N PHE A 146 -16.07 7.64 -4.97
CA PHE A 146 -14.85 8.38 -5.29
C PHE A 146 -15.08 9.34 -6.48
N PRO A 147 -14.37 10.49 -6.52
CA PRO A 147 -14.46 11.45 -7.61
C PRO A 147 -14.22 10.83 -8.99
N ALA A 148 -14.86 11.38 -10.02
CA ALA A 148 -14.79 10.84 -11.39
C ALA A 148 -13.37 10.93 -12.00
N ASP A 149 -12.54 11.84 -11.49
CA ASP A 149 -11.15 12.03 -11.88
C ASP A 149 -10.17 11.22 -11.01
N THR A 150 -10.64 10.26 -10.21
CA THR A 150 -9.77 9.38 -9.42
C THR A 150 -8.82 8.58 -10.33
N ASP A 151 -7.52 8.72 -10.08
CA ASP A 151 -6.47 7.95 -10.73
C ASP A 151 -6.20 6.65 -9.96
N TRP A 152 -6.96 5.63 -10.31
CA TRP A 152 -6.81 4.31 -9.72
C TRP A 152 -5.48 3.62 -10.04
N SER A 153 -4.64 4.13 -10.96
CA SER A 153 -3.29 3.58 -11.15
C SER A 153 -2.34 3.94 -10.00
N ARG A 154 -2.71 4.94 -9.19
CA ARG A 154 -1.97 5.43 -8.03
C ARG A 154 -2.87 5.38 -6.80
N TRP A 155 -2.96 4.20 -6.21
CA TRP A 155 -3.80 3.93 -5.04
C TRP A 155 -3.01 3.17 -3.98
N SER A 156 -3.49 3.22 -2.74
CA SER A 156 -2.93 2.47 -1.63
C SER A 156 -3.97 2.34 -0.52
N MET A 157 -3.72 1.44 0.41
CA MET A 157 -4.55 1.21 1.59
C MET A 157 -3.69 1.16 2.85
N LEU A 158 -4.31 1.38 4.00
CA LEU A 158 -3.76 1.04 5.31
C LEU A 158 -4.89 0.69 6.26
N HIS A 159 -4.56 0.10 7.40
CA HIS A 159 -5.48 -0.05 8.52
C HIS A 159 -4.88 0.67 9.72
N ASP A 160 -5.63 1.58 10.31
CA ASP A 160 -5.14 2.44 11.40
C ASP A 160 -5.48 1.90 12.81
N GLY A 161 -6.08 0.71 12.88
CA GLY A 161 -6.60 0.12 14.12
C GLY A 161 -8.10 0.38 14.35
N SER A 162 -8.68 1.33 13.63
CA SER A 162 -10.11 1.71 13.70
C SER A 162 -10.82 1.47 12.37
N ALA A 163 -10.21 1.88 11.26
CA ALA A 163 -10.78 1.85 9.93
C ALA A 163 -9.78 1.28 8.92
N TYR A 164 -10.29 0.49 7.98
CA TYR A 164 -9.59 0.17 6.75
C TYR A 164 -9.75 1.36 5.81
N ARG A 165 -8.64 1.96 5.40
CA ARG A 165 -8.63 3.18 4.59
C ARG A 165 -8.11 2.89 3.21
N ILE A 166 -8.68 3.57 2.21
CA ILE A 166 -8.23 3.55 0.82
C ILE A 166 -7.97 4.97 0.35
N TYR A 167 -6.92 5.13 -0.42
CA TYR A 167 -6.42 6.39 -0.94
C TYR A 167 -6.18 6.23 -2.44
N ALA A 168 -6.48 7.27 -3.20
CA ALA A 168 -6.12 7.34 -4.61
C ALA A 168 -5.84 8.79 -5.02
N PHE A 169 -4.90 8.98 -5.95
CA PHE A 169 -4.61 10.31 -6.47
C PHE A 169 -5.74 10.82 -7.37
N HIS A 170 -5.74 12.13 -7.63
CA HIS A 170 -6.49 12.71 -8.73
C HIS A 170 -5.69 12.65 -10.04
N TYR A 171 -6.38 12.41 -11.15
CA TYR A 171 -5.79 12.44 -12.48
C TYR A 171 -5.27 13.84 -12.80
N GLY A 172 -4.01 13.95 -13.20
CA GLY A 172 -3.35 15.24 -13.47
C GLY A 172 -2.84 15.97 -12.22
N SER A 173 -3.06 15.44 -11.01
CA SER A 173 -2.41 15.93 -9.78
C SER A 173 -1.35 14.95 -9.27
N ASN A 174 -0.28 15.49 -8.70
CA ASN A 174 0.79 14.73 -8.03
C ASN A 174 0.83 15.00 -6.53
N ASP A 175 -0.12 15.77 -6.02
CA ASP A 175 -0.13 16.29 -4.66
C ASP A 175 -1.51 16.26 -3.99
N GLN A 176 -2.53 15.70 -4.64
CA GLN A 176 -3.88 15.55 -4.09
C GLN A 176 -4.31 14.08 -4.07
N LEU A 177 -4.90 13.68 -2.96
CA LEU A 177 -5.37 12.33 -2.69
C LEU A 177 -6.82 12.37 -2.19
N ALA A 178 -7.70 11.63 -2.86
CA ALA A 178 -9.00 11.27 -2.34
C ALA A 178 -8.85 10.16 -1.29
N GLN A 179 -9.62 10.25 -0.20
CA GLN A 179 -9.66 9.23 0.85
C GLN A 179 -11.07 8.66 1.03
N GLY A 180 -11.12 7.36 1.36
CA GLY A 180 -12.31 6.69 1.85
C GLY A 180 -11.97 5.66 2.92
N SER A 181 -12.99 5.05 3.48
CA SER A 181 -12.82 3.91 4.38
C SER A 181 -13.92 2.87 4.23
N TRP A 182 -13.70 1.69 4.81
CA TRP A 182 -14.66 0.60 4.83
C TRP A 182 -15.90 0.96 5.65
N ASN A 183 -17.06 0.94 5.01
CA ASN A 183 -18.36 1.01 5.65
C ASN A 183 -18.91 -0.42 5.82
N ALA A 184 -18.94 -0.90 7.07
CA ALA A 184 -19.39 -2.25 7.38
C ALA A 184 -20.89 -2.46 7.06
N ASP A 185 -21.73 -1.46 7.31
CA ASP A 185 -23.18 -1.55 7.06
C ASP A 185 -23.49 -1.70 5.56
N ALA A 186 -22.69 -1.04 4.72
CA ALA A 186 -22.81 -1.13 3.26
C ALA A 186 -21.92 -2.24 2.64
N SER A 187 -21.04 -2.86 3.44
CA SER A 187 -20.05 -3.84 2.98
C SER A 187 -19.23 -3.36 1.77
N GLN A 188 -18.78 -2.10 1.80
CA GLN A 188 -17.97 -1.50 0.73
C GLN A 188 -17.09 -0.37 1.24
N TYR A 189 -16.00 -0.07 0.53
CA TYR A 189 -15.26 1.18 0.72
C TYR A 189 -16.05 2.35 0.14
N GLN A 190 -16.14 3.43 0.91
CA GLN A 190 -16.85 4.64 0.53
C GLN A 190 -15.94 5.85 0.68
N TYR A 191 -15.88 6.66 -0.37
CA TYR A 191 -15.24 7.99 -0.32
C TYR A 191 -15.81 8.82 0.83
N ALA A 192 -14.95 9.59 1.49
CA ALA A 192 -15.28 10.48 2.61
C ALA A 192 -15.92 9.81 3.84
N HIS A 193 -16.19 8.50 3.83
CA HIS A 193 -16.69 7.79 5.01
C HIS A 193 -15.59 7.73 6.06
N ASN A 194 -15.83 8.24 7.27
CA ASN A 194 -14.90 8.27 8.41
C ASN A 194 -13.45 8.67 8.02
N SER A 195 -13.31 9.64 7.12
CA SER A 195 -12.04 10.03 6.51
C SER A 195 -11.96 11.55 6.29
N ILE A 196 -10.76 12.04 6.01
CA ILE A 196 -10.50 13.37 5.48
C ILE A 196 -10.65 13.26 3.96
N PRO A 197 -11.72 13.78 3.34
CA PRO A 197 -12.06 13.45 1.95
C PRO A 197 -10.93 13.76 0.96
N GLU A 198 -10.25 14.88 1.17
CA GLU A 198 -9.17 15.37 0.34
C GLU A 198 -7.93 15.62 1.19
N LEU A 199 -6.83 15.01 0.79
CA LEU A 199 -5.52 15.13 1.41
C LEU A 199 -4.52 15.75 0.43
N LYS A 200 -3.53 16.46 0.95
CA LYS A 200 -2.48 17.14 0.18
C LYS A 200 -1.10 16.66 0.56
N LEU A 201 -0.22 16.56 -0.43
CA LEU A 201 1.19 16.25 -0.25
C LEU A 201 1.99 17.54 -0.36
N THR A 202 2.85 17.83 0.62
CA THR A 202 3.66 19.05 0.63
C THR A 202 5.12 18.77 0.90
N GLY A 203 6.00 19.52 0.22
CA GLY A 203 7.44 19.49 0.47
C GLY A 203 8.18 18.27 -0.09
N PHE A 204 7.50 17.35 -0.77
CA PHE A 204 8.18 16.21 -1.41
C PHE A 204 9.14 16.69 -2.50
N PRO A 205 10.38 16.17 -2.53
CA PRO A 205 11.39 16.63 -3.46
C PRO A 205 11.07 16.18 -4.90
N ALA A 206 11.58 16.93 -5.88
CA ALA A 206 11.35 16.69 -7.30
C ALA A 206 11.91 15.37 -7.83
N ASP A 207 12.76 14.68 -7.05
CA ASP A 207 13.28 13.35 -7.37
C ASP A 207 12.39 12.20 -6.85
N SER A 208 11.21 12.52 -6.31
CA SER A 208 10.19 11.54 -5.94
C SER A 208 9.48 11.00 -7.19
N ASP A 209 9.36 9.68 -7.30
CA ASP A 209 8.51 9.03 -8.30
C ASP A 209 7.04 9.15 -7.89
N VAL A 210 6.37 10.18 -8.40
CA VAL A 210 4.94 10.47 -8.19
C VAL A 210 4.01 9.49 -8.90
N GLY A 211 4.56 8.55 -9.68
CA GLY A 211 3.83 7.51 -10.38
C GLY A 211 3.35 6.39 -9.47
N ARG A 212 3.89 6.24 -8.25
CA ARG A 212 3.58 5.16 -7.30
C ARG A 212 3.79 5.64 -5.87
N ALA A 213 2.92 5.25 -4.95
CA ALA A 213 3.04 5.60 -3.55
C ALA A 213 2.58 4.45 -2.65
N ALA A 214 2.99 4.51 -1.39
CA ALA A 214 2.44 3.65 -0.34
C ALA A 214 2.02 4.48 0.87
N MET A 215 0.87 4.10 1.42
CA MET A 215 0.35 4.57 2.69
C MET A 215 0.65 3.54 3.76
N LEU A 216 0.96 3.98 4.97
CA LEU A 216 1.25 3.10 6.09
C LEU A 216 0.77 3.75 7.39
N HIS A 217 0.18 2.98 8.30
CA HIS A 217 0.00 3.40 9.68
C HIS A 217 0.83 2.48 10.57
N ASP A 218 1.61 3.05 11.46
CA ASP A 218 2.53 2.27 12.30
C ASP A 218 2.01 2.02 13.73
N GLY A 219 0.76 2.39 14.00
CA GLY A 219 0.16 2.37 15.34
C GLY A 219 0.17 3.72 16.05
N SER A 220 0.92 4.70 15.53
CA SER A 220 0.96 6.07 16.03
C SER A 220 0.74 7.08 14.91
N ASP A 221 1.54 6.99 13.85
CA ASP A 221 1.63 7.96 12.78
C ASP A 221 1.09 7.39 11.47
N TYR A 222 0.43 8.26 10.70
CA TYR A 222 0.16 8.00 9.30
C TYR A 222 1.34 8.45 8.46
N ARG A 223 1.90 7.53 7.70
CA ARG A 223 3.10 7.72 6.89
C ARG A 223 2.75 7.57 5.41
N PHE A 224 3.41 8.36 4.59
CA PHE A 224 3.33 8.39 3.15
C PHE A 224 4.73 8.19 2.56
N TYR A 225 4.83 7.43 1.48
CA TYR A 225 6.09 7.15 0.82
C TYR A 225 5.99 7.33 -0.69
N PHE A 226 6.96 8.03 -1.25
CA PHE A 226 7.32 7.93 -2.66
C PHE A 226 8.63 7.15 -2.82
N GLN A 227 8.78 6.45 -3.94
CA GLN A 227 10.09 5.93 -4.31
C GLN A 227 10.98 7.06 -4.81
N LYS A 228 12.29 6.96 -4.56
CA LYS A 228 13.35 7.68 -5.25
C LYS A 228 14.22 6.67 -6.01
N PRO A 229 14.22 6.70 -7.36
CA PRO A 229 15.01 5.78 -8.19
C PRO A 229 16.54 6.04 -8.15
#